data_AF-A0A3D5DF70-F1
#
_entry.id   AF-A0A3D5DF70-F1
#
_cell.length_a   1.000
_cell.length_b   1.000
_cell.length_c   1.000
_cell.angle_alpha   90.00
_cell.angle_beta   90.00
_cell.angle_gamma   90.00
#
_symmetry.space_group_name_H-M   'P 1'
#
loop_
_entity.id
_entity.type
_entity.pdbx_description
1 polymer ?
#
loop_
_entity_poly.entity_id
_entity_poly.type
_entity_poly.pdbx_seq_one_letter_code
_entity_poly.pdbx_strand_id
1 'polypeptide(L)'
;MGERKIRDTLEGQQLVTAQSTMNVAQVAAMMKEDSIGAILVLNGDKLVGIFTERDALFRVVAEGLDAEKTTIAEVMTENPVTIGPDKFFTDALEIMYGGRHRHVPVVENGGPIGMVSSRDAMGPELEQFVYSKILQEQTFDVLA
;
A
#
# COMPACT_ATOMS: atom_id res chain seq x y z
N MET A 1 -7.19 18.44 7.93
CA MET A 1 -6.74 17.03 7.91
C MET A 1 -7.76 16.02 8.45
N GLY A 2 -8.73 16.39 9.31
CA GLY A 2 -9.65 15.45 9.96
C GLY A 2 -10.93 15.03 9.20
N GLU A 3 -11.12 15.44 7.93
CA GLU A 3 -12.39 15.21 7.20
C GLU A 3 -12.25 14.38 5.91
N ARG A 4 -11.03 14.02 5.50
CA ARG A 4 -10.83 13.23 4.28
C ARG A 4 -11.33 11.80 4.50
N LYS A 5 -12.27 11.32 3.69
CA LYS A 5 -12.68 9.92 3.73
C LYS A 5 -11.64 9.05 3.04
N ILE A 6 -11.59 7.78 3.45
CA ILE A 6 -10.74 6.79 2.79
C ILE A 6 -11.10 6.65 1.32
N ARG A 7 -12.39 6.63 0.97
CA ARG A 7 -12.88 6.62 -0.42
C ARG A 7 -12.20 7.65 -1.32
N ASP A 8 -12.10 8.88 -0.84
CA ASP A 8 -11.49 9.99 -1.59
C ASP A 8 -9.98 9.76 -1.80
N THR A 9 -9.34 9.02 -0.89
CA THR A 9 -7.92 8.65 -1.00
C THR A 9 -7.70 7.51 -2.00
N LEU A 10 -8.72 6.71 -2.28
CA LEU A 10 -8.65 5.60 -3.23
C LEU A 10 -8.96 6.03 -4.67
N GLU A 11 -9.38 7.27 -4.90
CA GLU A 11 -9.77 7.73 -6.23
C GLU A 11 -8.58 7.63 -7.21
N GLY A 12 -8.77 6.91 -8.31
CA GLY A 12 -7.72 6.66 -9.30
C GLY A 12 -6.70 5.58 -8.91
N GLN A 13 -6.80 4.98 -7.72
CA GLN A 13 -5.93 3.88 -7.32
C GLN A 13 -6.23 2.62 -8.14
N GLN A 14 -5.19 2.03 -8.73
CA GLN A 14 -5.26 0.67 -9.26
C GLN A 14 -4.89 -0.32 -8.17
N LEU A 15 -5.81 -1.22 -7.83
CA LEU A 15 -5.56 -2.24 -6.83
C LEU A 15 -4.74 -3.39 -7.43
N VAL A 16 -3.52 -3.54 -6.95
CA VAL A 16 -2.63 -4.66 -7.28
C VAL A 16 -2.76 -5.73 -6.21
N THR A 17 -2.97 -6.98 -6.62
CA THR A 17 -3.14 -8.13 -5.72
C THR A 17 -2.32 -9.32 -6.19
N ALA A 18 -1.86 -10.16 -5.27
CA ALA A 18 -1.17 -11.40 -5.57
C ALA A 18 -1.95 -12.62 -5.07
N GLN A 19 -1.86 -13.75 -5.78
CA GLN A 19 -2.40 -15.02 -5.29
C GLN A 19 -1.44 -15.63 -4.26
N SER A 20 -1.98 -16.24 -3.21
CA SER A 20 -1.21 -16.78 -2.08
C SER A 20 -0.18 -17.84 -2.48
N THR A 21 -0.39 -18.49 -3.63
CA THR A 21 0.50 -19.51 -4.21
C THR A 21 1.68 -18.95 -4.99
N MET A 22 1.72 -17.63 -5.26
CA MET A 22 2.84 -17.01 -5.95
C MET A 22 4.08 -16.98 -5.06
N ASN A 23 5.26 -17.05 -5.67
CA ASN A 23 6.51 -16.95 -4.92
C ASN A 23 6.89 -15.51 -4.61
N VAL A 24 7.78 -15.34 -3.64
CA VAL A 24 8.24 -14.02 -3.19
C VAL A 24 8.90 -13.23 -4.33
N ALA A 25 9.67 -13.88 -5.20
CA ALA A 25 10.36 -13.20 -6.30
C ALA A 25 9.39 -12.58 -7.32
N GLN A 26 8.33 -13.32 -7.71
CA GLN A 26 7.27 -12.85 -8.59
C GLN A 26 6.55 -11.64 -8.00
N VAL A 27 6.19 -11.74 -6.72
CA VAL A 27 5.48 -10.68 -6.02
C VAL A 27 6.35 -9.44 -5.80
N ALA A 28 7.63 -9.63 -5.48
CA ALA A 28 8.58 -8.52 -5.40
C ALA A 28 8.76 -7.81 -6.75
N ALA A 29 8.71 -8.54 -7.87
CA ALA A 29 8.74 -7.94 -9.20
C ALA A 29 7.49 -7.09 -9.48
N MET A 30 6.29 -7.57 -9.13
CA MET A 30 5.05 -6.78 -9.21
C MET A 30 5.14 -5.52 -8.34
N MET A 31 5.58 -5.67 -7.09
CA MET A 31 5.74 -4.53 -6.18
C MET A 31 6.71 -3.48 -6.72
N LYS A 32 7.78 -3.91 -7.41
CA LYS A 32 8.73 -3.03 -8.10
C LYS A 32 8.09 -2.33 -9.30
N GLU A 33 7.38 -3.07 -10.14
CA GLU A 33 6.73 -2.55 -11.36
C GLU A 33 5.72 -1.46 -11.00
N ASP A 34 4.87 -1.73 -10.00
CA ASP A 34 3.83 -0.79 -9.55
C ASP A 34 4.34 0.24 -8.52
N SER A 35 5.62 0.18 -8.14
CA SER A 35 6.24 1.06 -7.14
C SER A 35 5.50 1.10 -5.79
N ILE A 36 5.01 -0.06 -5.33
CA ILE A 36 4.24 -0.23 -4.10
C ILE A 36 5.05 -0.92 -2.99
N GLY A 37 4.81 -0.52 -1.74
CA GLY A 37 5.49 -1.08 -0.55
C GLY A 37 4.76 -2.24 0.13
N ALA A 38 3.56 -2.57 -0.34
CA ALA A 38 2.74 -3.68 0.14
C ALA A 38 1.77 -4.14 -0.93
N ILE A 39 1.36 -5.40 -0.85
CA ILE A 39 0.41 -6.02 -1.76
C ILE A 39 -0.60 -6.87 -0.97
N LEU A 40 -1.86 -6.84 -1.39
CA LEU A 40 -2.89 -7.70 -0.82
C LEU A 40 -2.75 -9.12 -1.36
N VAL A 41 -2.85 -10.09 -0.46
CA VAL A 41 -2.73 -11.51 -0.80
C VAL A 41 -4.10 -12.16 -0.78
N LEU A 42 -4.49 -12.74 -1.92
CA LEU A 42 -5.77 -13.39 -2.11
C LEU A 42 -5.62 -14.91 -2.25
N ASN A 43 -6.66 -15.63 -1.87
CA ASN A 43 -6.89 -17.01 -2.29
C ASN A 43 -8.23 -17.05 -3.02
N GLY A 44 -8.18 -17.14 -4.35
CA GLY A 44 -9.31 -16.77 -5.20
C GLY A 44 -9.64 -15.30 -5.02
N ASP A 45 -10.87 -14.99 -4.63
CA ASP A 45 -11.34 -13.62 -4.36
C ASP A 45 -11.24 -13.22 -2.89
N LYS A 46 -10.86 -14.15 -2.00
CA LYS A 46 -10.82 -13.91 -0.56
C LYS A 46 -9.49 -13.28 -0.16
N LEU A 47 -9.56 -12.12 0.50
CA LEU A 47 -8.40 -11.54 1.19
C LEU A 47 -7.96 -12.46 2.34
N VAL A 48 -6.74 -13.00 2.24
CA VAL A 48 -6.16 -13.90 3.24
C VAL A 48 -4.95 -13.30 3.95
N GLY A 49 -4.30 -12.30 3.34
CA GLY A 49 -3.12 -11.68 3.93
C GLY A 49 -2.69 -10.38 3.28
N ILE A 50 -1.60 -9.83 3.81
CA ILE A 50 -0.85 -8.73 3.23
C ILE A 50 0.64 -9.10 3.26
N PHE A 51 1.34 -8.82 2.16
CA PHE A 51 2.80 -8.98 2.09
C PHE A 51 3.44 -7.61 1.88
N THR A 52 4.48 -7.30 2.64
CA THR A 52 5.10 -5.97 2.67
C THR A 52 6.61 -6.04 2.50
N GLU A 53 7.26 -4.89 2.20
CA GLU A 53 8.73 -4.76 2.23
C GLU A 53 9.35 -5.30 3.53
N ARG A 54 8.65 -5.10 4.66
CA ARG A 54 9.10 -5.59 5.97
C ARG A 54 9.10 -7.12 6.01
N ASP A 55 8.08 -7.76 5.46
CA ASP A 55 7.99 -9.22 5.43
C ASP A 55 9.08 -9.80 4.51
N ALA A 56 9.30 -9.20 3.33
CA ALA A 56 10.40 -9.58 2.45
C ALA A 56 11.76 -9.48 3.16
N LEU A 57 12.01 -8.38 3.86
CA LEU A 57 13.28 -8.17 4.56
C LEU A 57 13.48 -9.15 5.73
N PHE A 58 12.51 -9.24 6.63
CA PHE A 58 12.71 -9.95 7.90
C PHE A 58 12.35 -11.43 7.86
N ARG A 59 11.44 -11.85 6.98
CA ARG A 59 10.97 -13.25 6.94
C ARG A 59 11.54 -14.05 5.78
N VAL A 60 12.14 -13.37 4.79
CA VAL A 60 12.76 -14.03 3.63
C VAL A 60 14.25 -13.79 3.65
N VAL A 61 14.70 -12.53 3.52
CA VAL A 61 16.13 -12.21 3.40
C VAL A 61 16.90 -12.51 4.68
N ALA A 62 16.41 -12.04 5.83
CA ALA A 62 17.09 -12.25 7.11
C ALA A 62 17.13 -13.73 7.52
N GLU A 63 16.15 -14.52 7.10
CA GLU A 63 16.07 -15.97 7.35
C GLU A 63 16.81 -16.80 6.30
N GLY A 64 17.34 -16.17 5.24
CA GLY A 64 18.07 -16.86 4.18
C GLY A 64 17.20 -17.76 3.29
N LEU A 65 15.90 -17.47 3.18
CA LEU A 65 14.98 -18.23 2.35
C LEU A 65 15.18 -17.93 0.85
N ASP A 66 14.96 -18.94 0.02
CA ASP A 66 14.98 -18.82 -1.43
C ASP A 66 13.66 -18.21 -1.93
N ALA A 67 13.72 -16.98 -2.44
CA ALA A 67 12.55 -16.22 -2.87
C ALA A 67 11.83 -16.84 -4.09
N GLU A 68 12.48 -17.70 -4.87
CA GLU A 68 11.84 -18.38 -6.01
C GLU A 68 11.08 -19.64 -5.57
N LYS A 69 11.41 -20.19 -4.40
CA LYS A 69 10.81 -21.41 -3.85
C LYS A 69 9.82 -21.16 -2.71
N THR A 70 9.94 -20.01 -2.05
CA THR A 70 9.07 -19.62 -0.93
C THR A 70 7.83 -18.92 -1.46
N THR A 71 6.65 -19.42 -1.12
CA THR A 71 5.38 -18.77 -1.45
C THR A 71 5.11 -17.59 -0.52
N ILE A 72 4.38 -16.59 -1.00
CA ILE A 72 3.99 -15.46 -0.15
C ILE A 72 3.07 -15.88 0.99
N ALA A 73 2.29 -16.96 0.84
CA ALA A 73 1.48 -17.51 1.92
C ALA A 73 2.30 -17.88 3.17
N GLU A 74 3.54 -18.35 2.98
CA GLU A 74 4.41 -18.78 4.08
C GLU A 74 4.97 -17.61 4.88
N VAL A 75 5.02 -16.40 4.30
CA VAL A 75 5.73 -15.24 4.87
C VAL A 75 4.86 -13.99 5.00
N MET A 76 3.63 -13.98 4.50
CA MET A 76 2.71 -12.85 4.63
C MET A 76 2.23 -12.65 6.07
N THR A 77 1.71 -11.46 6.36
CA THR A 77 0.89 -11.26 7.55
C THR A 77 -0.54 -11.72 7.24
N GLU A 78 -0.97 -12.80 7.89
CA GLU A 78 -2.33 -13.33 7.72
C GLU A 78 -3.38 -12.44 8.41
N ASN A 79 -4.61 -12.48 7.89
CA ASN A 79 -5.78 -11.82 8.47
C ASN A 79 -5.52 -10.35 8.89
N PRO A 80 -5.07 -9.49 7.97
CA PRO A 80 -4.73 -8.11 8.29
C PRO A 80 -5.95 -7.34 8.81
N VAL A 81 -5.71 -6.38 9.70
CA VAL A 81 -6.76 -5.43 10.12
C VAL A 81 -7.20 -4.62 8.90
N THR A 82 -8.50 -4.61 8.64
CA THR A 82 -9.11 -3.90 7.50
C THR A 82 -9.92 -2.70 7.96
N ILE A 83 -10.15 -1.76 7.04
CA ILE A 83 -11.02 -0.60 7.28
C ILE A 83 -12.04 -0.43 6.15
N GLY A 84 -13.19 0.19 6.44
CA GLY A 84 -14.21 0.50 5.43
C GLY A 84 -13.97 1.85 4.75
N PRO A 85 -14.41 2.04 3.50
CA PRO A 85 -14.13 3.27 2.72
C PRO A 85 -14.81 4.54 3.24
N ASP A 86 -15.88 4.41 4.01
CA ASP A 86 -16.61 5.55 4.58
C ASP A 86 -16.01 6.09 5.88
N LYS A 87 -14.97 5.43 6.40
CA LYS A 87 -14.22 5.90 7.56
C LYS A 87 -13.30 7.07 7.18
N PHE A 88 -12.90 7.83 8.20
CA PHE A 88 -11.98 8.93 8.00
C PHE A 88 -10.55 8.41 7.88
N PHE A 89 -9.72 9.11 7.13
CA PHE A 89 -8.32 8.75 6.96
C PHE A 89 -7.56 8.73 8.29
N THR A 90 -7.96 9.55 9.27
CA THR A 90 -7.41 9.53 10.63
C THR A 90 -7.63 8.19 11.34
N ASP A 91 -8.76 7.51 11.10
CA ASP A 91 -9.01 6.18 11.66
C ASP A 91 -7.98 5.16 11.13
N ALA A 92 -7.59 5.27 9.85
CA ALA A 92 -6.53 4.45 9.28
C ALA A 92 -5.15 4.77 9.90
N LEU A 93 -4.86 6.04 10.16
CA LEU A 93 -3.62 6.44 10.84
C LEU A 93 -3.54 5.89 12.26
N GLU A 94 -4.65 5.85 12.99
CA GLU A 94 -4.71 5.23 14.32
C GLU A 94 -4.41 3.73 14.25
N ILE A 95 -4.99 3.02 13.28
CA ILE A 95 -4.69 1.59 13.04
C ILE A 95 -3.20 1.41 12.73
N MET A 96 -2.63 2.21 11.82
CA MET A 96 -1.21 2.15 11.45
C MET A 96 -0.30 2.39 12.66
N TYR A 97 -0.59 3.42 13.46
CA TYR A 97 0.18 3.77 14.64
C TYR A 97 0.11 2.66 15.70
N GLY A 98 -1.09 2.19 16.03
CA GLY A 98 -1.30 1.15 17.03
C GLY A 98 -0.71 -0.20 16.63
N GLY A 99 -0.86 -0.59 15.35
CA GLY A 99 -0.34 -1.85 14.81
C GLY A 99 1.13 -1.80 14.38
N ARG A 100 1.77 -0.62 14.42
CA ARG A 100 3.15 -0.38 13.95
C ARG A 100 3.39 -0.81 12.50
N HIS A 101 2.38 -0.70 11.65
CA HIS A 101 2.47 -0.96 10.22
C HIS A 101 2.05 0.27 9.43
N ARG A 102 2.43 0.31 8.15
CA ARG A 102 2.27 1.51 7.30
C ARG A 102 1.15 1.39 6.28
N HIS A 103 0.48 0.24 6.22
CA HIS A 103 -0.52 -0.08 5.22
C HIS A 103 -1.76 -0.66 5.91
N VAL A 104 -2.94 -0.32 5.41
CA VAL A 104 -4.23 -0.84 5.88
C VAL A 104 -5.08 -1.18 4.65
N PRO A 105 -5.45 -2.46 4.45
CA PRO A 105 -6.40 -2.85 3.42
C PRO A 105 -7.77 -2.19 3.62
N VAL A 106 -8.38 -1.76 2.52
CA VAL A 106 -9.74 -1.22 2.51
C VAL A 106 -10.69 -2.25 1.91
N VAL A 107 -11.74 -2.59 2.65
CA VAL A 107 -12.71 -3.64 2.28
C VAL A 107 -14.11 -3.07 2.25
N GLU A 108 -14.87 -3.41 1.21
CA GLU A 108 -16.29 -3.08 1.07
C GLU A 108 -17.02 -4.33 0.52
N ASN A 109 -18.23 -4.61 1.02
CA ASN A 109 -19.03 -5.76 0.58
C ASN A 109 -18.30 -7.12 0.61
N GLY A 110 -17.34 -7.29 1.53
CA GLY A 110 -16.59 -8.53 1.70
C GLY A 110 -15.38 -8.70 0.77
N GLY A 111 -15.11 -7.75 -0.11
CA GLY A 111 -13.96 -7.75 -1.02
C GLY A 111 -13.01 -6.57 -0.80
N PRO A 112 -11.71 -6.73 -1.05
CA PRO A 112 -10.77 -5.62 -1.03
C PRO A 112 -11.04 -4.68 -2.21
N ILE A 113 -11.13 -3.37 -1.93
CA ILE A 113 -11.35 -2.33 -2.95
C ILE A 113 -10.16 -1.38 -3.07
N GLY A 114 -9.19 -1.48 -2.18
CA GLY A 114 -8.02 -0.61 -2.16
C GLY A 114 -7.12 -0.84 -0.97
N MET A 115 -6.11 0.01 -0.85
CA MET A 115 -5.21 0.06 0.29
C MET A 115 -4.87 1.52 0.59
N VAL A 116 -4.88 1.89 1.86
CA VAL A 116 -4.31 3.17 2.31
C VAL A 116 -3.01 2.92 3.04
N SER A 117 -2.11 3.89 2.95
CA SER A 117 -0.78 3.85 3.50
C SER A 117 -0.42 5.14 4.24
N SER A 118 0.64 5.09 5.04
CA SER A 118 1.16 6.29 5.70
C SER A 118 1.67 7.33 4.69
N ARG A 119 1.96 6.95 3.44
CA ARG A 119 2.36 7.89 2.37
C ARG A 119 1.19 8.77 1.94
N ASP A 120 -0.03 8.25 1.96
CA ASP A 120 -1.22 9.01 1.55
C ASP A 120 -1.52 10.16 2.52
N ALA A 121 -0.97 10.10 3.74
CA ALA A 121 -1.01 11.20 4.70
C ALA A 121 -0.27 12.44 4.20
N MET A 122 0.73 12.26 3.32
CA MET A 122 1.53 13.34 2.74
C MET A 122 0.90 13.94 1.47
N GLY A 123 -0.20 13.37 0.96
CA GLY A 123 -0.79 13.75 -0.32
C GLY A 123 -1.00 15.27 -0.49
N PRO A 124 -1.78 15.93 0.40
CA PRO A 124 -2.05 17.36 0.29
C PRO A 124 -0.78 18.23 0.30
N GLU A 125 0.19 17.89 1.16
CA GLU A 125 1.46 18.60 1.26
C GLU A 125 2.34 18.35 0.02
N LEU A 126 2.33 17.13 -0.53
CA LEU A 126 3.06 16.78 -1.74
C LEU A 126 2.49 17.49 -2.97
N GLU A 127 1.16 17.56 -3.10
CA GLU A 127 0.51 18.31 -4.18
C GLU A 127 0.88 19.80 -4.14
N GLN A 128 0.85 20.41 -2.96
CA GLN A 128 1.30 21.80 -2.77
C GLN A 128 2.77 21.98 -3.14
N PHE A 129 3.62 21.04 -2.71
CA PHE A 129 5.03 21.05 -3.04
C PHE A 129 5.26 20.95 -4.56
N VAL A 130 4.63 19.98 -5.24
CA VAL A 130 4.75 19.78 -6.68
C VAL A 130 4.24 21.00 -7.44
N TYR A 131 3.09 21.54 -7.06
CA TYR A 131 2.54 22.76 -7.67
C TYR A 131 3.51 23.95 -7.52
N SER A 132 4.12 24.11 -6.34
CA SER A 132 5.12 25.17 -6.12
C SER A 132 6.36 25.02 -7.02
N LYS A 133 6.78 23.78 -7.32
CA LYS A 133 7.93 23.50 -8.19
C LYS A 133 7.65 23.81 -9.65
N ILE A 134 6.47 23.41 -10.15
CA ILE A 134 6.04 23.72 -11.51
C ILE A 134 5.98 25.24 -11.74
N LEU A 135 5.41 25.99 -10.79
CA LEU A 135 5.37 27.46 -10.90
C LEU A 135 6.76 28.11 -10.90
N GLN A 136 7.72 27.58 -10.13
CA GLN A 136 9.10 28.05 -10.16
C GLN A 136 9.73 27.81 -11.53
N GLU A 137 9.62 26.60 -12.08
CA GLU A 137 10.18 26.25 -13.38
C GLU A 137 9.61 27.11 -14.52
N GLN A 138 8.29 27.34 -14.55
CA GLN A 138 7.65 28.21 -15.54
C GLN A 138 8.04 29.69 -15.42
N THR A 139 8.33 30.16 -14.20
CA THR A 139 8.80 31.54 -13.99
C THR A 139 10.20 31.76 -14.57
N PHE A 140 11.06 30.74 -14.54
CA PHE A 140 12.39 30.80 -15.16
C PHE A 140 12.32 30.77 -16.69
N ASP A 141 11.40 30.01 -17.28
CA ASP A 141 11.22 29.94 -18.74
C ASP A 141 10.66 31.24 -19.36
N VAL A 142 9.90 32.04 -18.59
CA VAL A 142 9.36 33.33 -19.05
C VAL A 142 10.36 34.48 -18.92
N LEU A 143 11.39 34.32 -18.08
CA LEU A 143 12.42 35.34 -17.81
C LEU A 143 13.76 35.08 -18.57
N ALA A 144 13.84 34.03 -19.38
CA ALA A 144 14.95 33.71 -20.27
C ALA A 144 14.63 34.12 -21.73
#